data_AF-A0AB36B937-F1
#
_entry.id   AF-A0AB36B937-F1
#
_cell.length_a   1.000
_cell.length_b   1.000
_cell.length_c   1.000
_cell.angle_alpha   90.00
_cell.angle_beta   90.00
_cell.angle_gamma   90.00
#
_symmetry.space_group_name_H-M   'P 1'
#
loop_
_entity.id
_entity.type
_entity.pdbx_description
1 polymer ?
#
loop_
_entity_poly.entity_id
_entity_poly.type
_entity_poly.pdbx_seq_one_letter_code
_entity_poly.pdbx_strand_id
1 'polypeptide(L)' 'LEKGLEKGLVKGKRTMLKALLIHKYGIDDDWVDTLSEQQLDDVVVQILDCATYDALKEKMEKNKSE' A
#
# COMPACT_ATOMS: atom_id res chain seq x y z
N LEU A 1 -10.93 -7.86 21.95
CA LEU A 1 -10.45 -8.86 20.97
C LEU A 1 -10.49 -8.31 19.55
N GLU A 2 -11.65 -7.85 19.06
CA GLU A 2 -11.82 -7.27 17.70
C GLU A 2 -10.83 -6.15 17.36
N LYS A 3 -10.71 -5.12 18.21
CA LYS A 3 -9.73 -4.03 18.00
C LYS A 3 -8.26 -4.51 17.92
N GLY A 4 -7.94 -5.64 18.53
CA GLY A 4 -6.61 -6.25 18.44
C GLY A 4 -6.39 -6.95 17.10
N LEU A 5 -7.43 -7.64 16.61
CA LEU A 5 -7.43 -8.31 15.32
C LEU A 5 -7.32 -7.30 14.16
N GLU A 6 -8.11 -6.22 14.20
CA GLU A 6 -8.07 -5.15 13.20
C GLU A 6 -6.67 -4.53 13.11
N LYS A 7 -6.09 -4.13 14.25
CA LYS A 7 -4.72 -3.59 14.30
C LYS A 7 -3.68 -4.58 13.76
N GLY A 8 -3.85 -5.86 14.07
CA GLY A 8 -2.98 -6.93 13.56
C GLY A 8 -3.06 -7.06 12.05
N LEU A 9 -4.27 -7.05 11.49
CA LEU A 9 -4.52 -7.13 10.05
C LEU A 9 -3.91 -5.94 9.31
N VAL A 10 -4.12 -4.73 9.82
CA VAL A 10 -3.56 -3.50 9.23
C VAL A 10 -2.03 -3.54 9.23
N LYS A 11 -1.41 -3.94 10.34
CA LYS A 11 0.05 -4.12 10.42
C LYS A 11 0.55 -5.18 9.42
N GLY A 12 -0.19 -6.28 9.27
CA GLY A 12 0.10 -7.33 8.30
C GLY A 12 0.07 -6.81 6.86
N LYS A 13 -0.99 -6.09 6.47
CA LYS A 13 -1.13 -5.45 5.15
C LYS A 13 0.04 -4.51 4.85
N ARG A 14 0.40 -3.63 5.78
CA ARG A 14 1.56 -2.72 5.61
C ARG A 14 2.87 -3.48 5.40
N THR A 15 3.12 -4.49 6.21
CA THR A 15 4.34 -5.31 6.11
C THR A 15 4.44 -6.00 4.75
N MET A 16 3.33 -6.58 4.28
CA MET A 16 3.25 -7.23 2.97
C MET A 16 3.49 -6.22 1.83
N LEU A 17 2.85 -5.06 1.88
CA LEU A 17 3.02 -4.02 0.86
C LEU A 17 4.46 -3.52 0.77
N LYS A 18 5.14 -3.28 1.89
CA LYS A 18 6.56 -2.92 1.88
C LYS A 18 7.43 -3.98 1.21
N ALA A 19 7.19 -5.27 1.51
CA ALA A 19 7.89 -6.37 0.85
C ALA A 19 7.62 -6.40 -0.67
N LEU A 20 6.39 -6.11 -1.11
CA LEU A 20 6.05 -6.03 -2.53
C LEU A 20 6.72 -4.85 -3.24
N LEU A 21 6.84 -3.69 -2.58
CA LEU A 21 7.58 -2.55 -3.14
C LEU A 21 9.04 -2.90 -3.39
N ILE A 22 9.69 -3.57 -2.42
CA ILE A 22 11.07 -4.04 -2.56
C ILE A 22 11.16 -5.06 -3.69
N HIS A 23 10.27 -6.06 -3.73
CA HIS A 23 10.36 -7.14 -4.70
C HIS A 23 10.06 -6.69 -6.14
N LYS A 24 9.03 -5.87 -6.33
CA LYS A 24 8.56 -5.45 -7.66
C LYS A 24 9.36 -4.27 -8.22
N TYR A 25 9.72 -3.32 -7.37
CA TYR A 25 10.34 -2.06 -7.81
C TYR A 25 11.77 -1.85 -7.29
N GLY A 26 12.25 -2.68 -6.36
CA GLY A 26 13.54 -2.47 -5.71
C GLY A 26 13.54 -1.30 -4.72
N ILE A 27 12.37 -0.90 -4.21
CA ILE A 27 12.19 0.29 -3.36
C ILE A 27 11.91 -0.11 -1.93
N ASP A 28 12.74 0.37 -1.01
CA ASP A 28 12.51 0.36 0.43
C ASP A 28 12.08 1.78 0.86
N ASP A 29 10.77 2.02 0.94
CA ASP A 29 10.15 3.32 1.25
C ASP A 29 9.02 3.13 2.28
N ASP A 30 8.95 4.02 3.26
CA ASP A 30 7.95 4.06 4.33
C ASP A 30 6.63 4.71 3.93
N TRP A 31 6.45 5.13 2.66
CA TRP A 31 5.21 5.70 2.14
C TRP A 31 3.94 4.91 2.54
N VAL A 32 4.02 3.58 2.57
CA VAL A 32 2.91 2.68 2.96
C VAL A 32 2.39 2.97 4.38
N ASP A 33 3.24 3.46 5.29
CA ASP A 33 2.86 3.79 6.66
C ASP A 33 2.01 5.06 6.75
N THR A 34 2.06 5.91 5.72
CA THR A 34 1.25 7.14 5.62
C THR A 34 -0.16 6.90 5.10
N LEU A 35 -0.44 5.70 4.58
CA LEU A 35 -1.72 5.34 3.98
C LEU A 35 -2.78 4.98 5.04
N SER A 36 -4.01 5.42 4.77
CA SER A 36 -5.20 4.98 5.49
C SER A 36 -5.51 3.52 5.20
N GLU A 37 -6.32 2.88 6.05
CA GLU A 37 -6.69 1.46 5.85
C GLU A 37 -7.39 1.21 4.51
N GLN A 38 -8.25 2.14 4.08
CA GLN A 38 -8.91 2.07 2.77
C GLN A 38 -7.91 2.14 1.62
N GLN A 39 -6.92 3.04 1.71
CA GLN A 39 -5.89 3.18 0.70
C GLN A 39 -4.97 1.96 0.61
N LEU A 40 -4.76 1.23 1.72
CA LEU A 40 -3.98 0.00 1.70
C LEU A 40 -4.63 -1.04 0.77
N ASP A 41 -5.95 -1.14 0.76
CA ASP A 41 -6.67 -2.08 -0.11
C ASP A 41 -6.57 -1.69 -1.58
N ASP A 42 -6.68 -0.39 -1.90
CA ASP A 42 -6.50 0.10 -3.26
C ASP A 42 -5.07 -0.13 -3.77
N VAL A 43 -4.06 0.13 -2.93
CA VAL A 43 -2.65 -0.09 -3.31
C VAL A 43 -2.38 -1.56 -3.63
N VAL A 44 -2.97 -2.51 -2.90
CA VAL A 44 -2.81 -3.95 -3.17
C VAL A 44 -3.28 -4.30 -4.58
N VAL A 45 -4.30 -3.64 -5.11
CA VAL A 45 -4.76 -3.84 -6.49
C VAL A 45 -3.82 -3.12 -7.46
N GLN A 46 -3.60 -1.82 -7.25
CA GLN A 46 -2.85 -0.99 -8.20
C GLN A 46 -1.38 -1.40 -8.36
N ILE A 47 -0.75 -1.96 -7.33
CA ILE A 47 0.64 -2.43 -7.40
C ILE A 47 0.82 -3.59 -8.40
N LEU A 48 -0.23 -4.36 -8.68
CA LEU A 48 -0.18 -5.44 -9.67
C LEU A 48 -0.07 -4.86 -11.08
N ASP A 49 -0.83 -3.81 -11.37
CA ASP A 49 -0.97 -3.22 -12.70
C ASP A 49 0.10 -2.17 -13.02
N CYS A 50 0.63 -1.47 -12.01
CA CYS A 50 1.61 -0.41 -12.24
C CYS A 50 2.98 -0.99 -12.60
N ALA A 51 3.60 -0.46 -13.65
CA ALA A 51 4.94 -0.88 -14.08
C ALA A 51 6.06 -0.28 -13.23
N THR A 52 5.84 0.89 -12.64
CA THR A 52 6.82 1.62 -11.82
C THR A 52 6.21 2.11 -10.52
N TYR A 53 7.09 2.39 -9.55
CA TYR A 53 6.69 2.96 -8.27
C TYR A 53 6.06 4.35 -8.39
N ASP A 54 6.60 5.19 -9.27
CA ASP A 54 6.05 6.53 -9.52
C ASP A 54 4.65 6.47 -10.13
N ALA A 55 4.41 5.54 -11.08
CA ALA A 55 3.08 5.35 -11.66
C ALA A 55 2.06 4.89 -10.60
N LEU A 56 2.48 4.04 -9.66
CA LEU A 56 1.66 3.63 -8.52
C LEU A 56 1.30 4.83 -7.63
N LYS A 57 2.29 5.64 -7.24
CA LYS A 57 2.05 6.85 -6.43
C LYS A 57 1.12 7.83 -7.15
N GLU A 58 1.36 8.10 -8.42
CA GLU A 58 0.52 9.00 -9.23
C GLU A 58 -0.94 8.50 -9.31
N LYS A 59 -1.13 7.19 -9.51
CA LYS A 59 -2.45 6.56 -9.54
C LYS A 59 -3.18 6.72 -8.20
N MET A 60 -2.47 6.55 -7.08
CA MET A 60 -3.03 6.70 -5.75
C MET A 60 -3.38 8.15 -5.39
N GLU A 61 -2.66 9.15 -5.92
CA GLU A 61 -3.02 10.56 -5.74
C GLU A 61 -4.25 10.96 -6.56
N LYS A 62 -4.40 10.44 -7.79
CA LYS A 62 -5.59 10.71 -8.64
C LYS A 62 -6.86 10.18 -7.99
N ASN A 63 -6.81 8.99 -7.40
CA ASN A 63 -7.96 8.39 -6.72
C ASN A 63 -8.39 9.13 -5.43
N LYS A 64 -7.61 10.10 -4.91
CA LYS A 64 -8.03 10.96 -3.79
C LYS A 64 -8.94 12.12 -4.21
N SER A 65 -9.00 12.42 -5.50
CA SER A 65 -9.66 13.63 -6.04
C SER A 65 -11.03 13.36 -6.67
N GLU A 66 -11.48 12.10 -6.65
CA GLU A 66 -12.83 11.65 -7.04
C GLU A 66 -13.69 11.41 -5.80
#